data_AF-A0A800LUA6-F1
#
_entry.id   AF-A0A800LUA6-F1
#
_cell.length_a   1.000
_cell.length_b   1.000
_cell.length_c   1.000
_cell.angle_alpha   90.00
_cell.angle_beta   90.00
_cell.angle_gamma   90.00
#
_symmetry.space_group_name_H-M   'P 1'
#
loop_
_entity.id
_entity.type
_entity.pdbx_description
1 polymer ?
#
loop_
_entity_poly.entity_id
_entity_poly.type
_entity_poly.pdbx_seq_one_letter_code
_entity_poly.pdbx_strand_id
1 'polypeptide(L)' 'MFKYSKSGAESFRAYYRQVAAEFADKPFVRAETFRKAFVTDLLQYMIGRGVKIQYMCIDGGWHEIDTLQDISRVNRT' A
#
# COMPACT_ATOMS: atom_id res chain seq x y z
N MET A 1 0.12 -2.37 -5.99
CA MET A 1 1.33 -3.13 -5.63
C MET A 1 2.29 -2.22 -4.88
N PHE A 2 2.98 -2.69 -3.85
CA PHE A 2 3.90 -1.86 -3.06
C PHE A 2 5.27 -2.52 -2.97
N LYS A 3 6.33 -1.72 -3.03
CA LYS A 3 7.68 -2.13 -2.67
C LYS A 3 8.10 -1.33 -1.45
N TYR A 4 8.40 -2.02 -0.37
CA TYR A 4 8.86 -1.40 0.87
C TYR A 4 10.33 -1.73 1.11
N SER A 5 11.08 -0.74 1.59
CA SER A 5 12.28 -1.04 2.38
C SER A 5 11.85 -1.63 3.73
N LYS A 6 12.78 -2.23 4.46
CA LYS A 6 12.51 -2.69 5.84
C LYS A 6 11.95 -1.57 6.72
N SER A 7 12.61 -0.41 6.73
CA SER A 7 12.18 0.76 7.50
C SER A 7 10.83 1.32 7.03
N GLY A 8 10.56 1.29 5.72
CA GLY A 8 9.26 1.68 5.17
C GLY A 8 8.12 0.78 5.64
N ALA A 9 8.34 -0.53 5.69
CA ALA A 9 7.36 -1.50 6.20
C ALA A 9 7.11 -1.32 7.71
N GLU A 10 8.17 -1.06 8.48
CA GLU A 10 8.08 -0.76 9.92
C GLU A 10 7.29 0.53 10.16
N SER A 11 7.59 1.59 9.41
CA SER A 11 6.87 2.87 9.47
C SER A 11 5.39 2.69 9.12
N PHE A 12 5.08 2.00 8.03
CA PHE A 12 3.71 1.70 7.63
C PHE A 12 2.92 0.96 8.72
N ARG A 13 3.53 -0.06 9.34
CA ARG A 13 2.92 -0.80 10.45
C ARG A 13 2.67 0.08 11.67
N ALA A 14 3.61 0.95 12.02
CA ALA A 14 3.46 1.89 13.13
C ALA A 14 2.28 2.84 12.90
N TYR A 15 2.20 3.44 11.70
CA TYR A 15 1.09 4.29 11.30
C TYR A 15 -0.24 3.56 11.34
N TYR A 16 -0.32 2.34 10.77
CA TYR A 16 -1.53 1.52 10.82
C TYR A 16 -2.01 1.30 12.27
N ARG A 17 -1.11 0.89 13.17
CA ARG A 17 -1.47 0.65 14.58
C ARG A 17 -1.97 1.92 15.27
N GLN A 18 -1.31 3.05 15.03
CA GLN A 18 -1.74 4.34 15.55
C GLN A 18 -3.15 4.69 15.08
N VAL A 19 -3.39 4.66 13.76
CA VAL A 19 -4.71 5.06 13.22
C VAL A 19 -5.80 4.06 13.59
N ALA A 20 -5.48 2.76 13.70
CA ALA A 20 -6.43 1.76 14.14
C ALA A 20 -6.90 2.01 15.58
N ALA A 21 -5.98 2.42 16.46
CA ALA A 21 -6.32 2.79 17.83
C ALA A 21 -7.12 4.10 17.91
N GLU A 22 -6.80 5.07 17.06
CA GLU A 22 -7.40 6.42 17.11
C GLU A 22 -8.77 6.52 16.40
N PHE A 23 -8.93 5.79 15.29
CA PHE A 23 -10.04 5.94 14.33
C PHE A 23 -10.94 4.70 14.18
N ALA A 24 -10.81 3.64 15.00
CA ALA A 24 -11.52 2.36 14.85
C ALA A 24 -12.96 2.43 14.26
N ASP A 25 -13.85 3.20 14.89
CA ASP A 25 -15.24 3.42 14.44
C ASP A 25 -15.52 4.86 14.01
N LYS A 26 -14.46 5.63 13.72
CA LYS A 26 -14.53 7.02 13.27
C LYS A 26 -14.25 7.12 11.77
N PRO A 27 -14.73 8.18 11.10
CA PRO A 27 -14.31 8.49 9.74
C PRO A 27 -12.80 8.61 9.62
N PHE A 28 -12.25 8.13 8.51
CA PHE A 28 -10.82 8.16 8.25
C PHE A 28 -10.54 8.55 6.80
N VAL A 29 -9.92 9.71 6.60
CA VAL A 29 -9.62 10.28 5.28
C VAL A 29 -10.90 10.39 4.43
N ARG A 30 -11.14 9.49 3.46
CA ARG A 30 -12.36 9.49 2.63
C ARG A 30 -13.37 8.43 3.07
N ALA A 31 -12.99 7.52 3.95
CA ALA A 31 -13.84 6.42 4.39
C ALA A 31 -14.76 6.84 5.53
N GLU A 32 -16.00 6.37 5.48
CA GLU A 32 -17.02 6.59 6.52
C GLU A 32 -16.56 6.04 7.88
N THR A 33 -15.84 4.92 7.89
CA THR A 33 -15.18 4.37 9.07
C THR A 33 -13.80 3.82 8.72
N PHE A 34 -12.87 3.78 9.68
CA PHE A 34 -11.54 3.19 9.45
C PHE A 34 -11.60 1.74 8.95
N ARG A 35 -12.58 0.95 9.40
CA ARG A 35 -12.79 -0.42 8.91
C ARG A 35 -13.12 -0.50 7.42
N LYS A 36 -13.70 0.55 6.84
CA LYS A 36 -14.03 0.66 5.40
C LYS A 36 -12.92 1.36 4.61
N ALA A 37 -11.84 1.80 5.26
CA ALA A 37 -10.77 2.53 4.60
C ALA A 37 -9.97 1.63 3.66
N PHE A 38 -9.64 2.17 2.49
CA PHE A 38 -8.70 1.52 1.59
C PHE A 38 -7.26 1.78 2.07
N VAL A 39 -6.33 0.93 1.64
CA VAL A 39 -4.90 1.15 1.91
C VAL A 39 -4.41 2.51 1.41
N THR A 40 -5.01 3.04 0.35
CA THR A 40 -4.73 4.37 -0.20
C THR A 40 -5.09 5.49 0.76
N ASP A 41 -6.11 5.34 1.60
CA ASP A 41 -6.43 6.30 2.66
C ASP A 41 -5.28 6.38 3.68
N LEU A 42 -4.72 5.24 4.09
CA LEU A 42 -3.57 5.21 5.00
C LEU A 42 -2.33 5.84 4.36
N LEU A 43 -2.06 5.56 3.08
CA LEU A 43 -0.96 6.20 2.37
C LEU A 43 -1.16 7.71 2.27
N GLN A 44 -2.37 8.18 1.98
CA GLN A 44 -2.68 9.62 1.93
C GLN A 44 -2.51 10.28 3.31
N TYR A 45 -2.90 9.59 4.38
CA TYR A 45 -2.70 10.04 5.75
C TYR A 45 -1.20 10.16 6.12
N MET A 46 -0.38 9.21 5.67
CA MET A 46 1.08 9.21 5.84
C MET A 46 1.74 10.32 5.02
N ILE A 47 1.33 10.51 3.76
CA ILE A 47 1.81 11.61 2.90
C ILE A 47 1.51 12.97 3.55
N GLY A 48 0.29 13.14 4.09
CA GLY A 48 -0.10 14.36 4.80
C GLY A 48 0.73 14.66 6.06
N ARG A 49 1.48 13.68 6.57
CA ARG A 49 2.40 13.80 7.71
C ARG A 49 3.87 13.83 7.29
N GLY A 50 4.14 14.02 6.00
CA GLY A 50 5.50 14.18 5.47
C GLY A 50 6.22 12.86 5.21
N VAL A 51 5.55 11.70 5.27
CA VAL A 51 6.19 10.45 4.84
C VAL A 51 6.37 10.46 3.33
N LYS A 52 7.63 10.33 2.88
CA LYS A 52 7.95 10.28 1.46
C LYS A 52 7.56 8.92 0.87
N ILE A 53 6.48 8.92 0.09
CA ILE A 53 6.05 7.79 -0.74
C ILE A 53 6.24 8.20 -2.20
N GLN A 54 6.96 7.40 -2.97
CA GLN A 54 7.33 7.70 -4.36
C GLN A 54 7.02 6.52 -5.26
N TYR A 55 6.77 6.81 -6.54
CA TYR A 55 6.69 5.76 -7.55
C TYR A 55 8.08 5.17 -7.79
N MET A 56 8.10 3.95 -8.34
CA MET A 56 9.32 3.31 -8.78
C MET A 56 9.13 2.89 -10.24
N CYS A 57 10.02 3.38 -11.10
CA CYS A 57 10.11 2.86 -12.45
C CYS A 57 10.56 1.39 -12.40
N ILE A 58 9.90 0.58 -13.20
CA ILE A 58 10.31 -0.80 -13.46
C ILE A 58 10.70 -0.89 -14.93
N ASP A 59 11.87 -1.45 -15.17
CA ASP A 59 12.37 -1.73 -16.51
C ASP A 59 11.97 -3.15 -16.92
N GLY A 60 11.71 -3.37 -18.21
CA GLY A 60 11.31 -4.69 -18.72
C GLY A 60 9.81 -4.97 -18.71
N GLY A 61 8.97 -3.95 -18.45
CA GLY A 61 7.51 -4.09 -18.45
C GLY A 61 6.94 -4.57 -17.13
N TRP A 62 5.64 -4.87 -17.12
CA TRP A 62 4.92 -5.35 -15.94
C TRP A 62 4.01 -6.51 -16.32
N HIS A 63 4.02 -7.56 -15.50
CA HIS A 63 3.13 -8.70 -15.63
C HIS A 63 2.47 -8.98 -14.28
N GLU A 64 1.15 -9.14 -14.30
CA GLU A 64 0.40 -9.72 -13.18
C GLU A 64 0.52 -11.24 -13.23
N ILE A 65 0.84 -11.85 -12.10
CA ILE A 65 0.95 -13.30 -11.98
C ILE A 65 -0.06 -13.75 -10.93
N ASP A 66 -1.21 -14.23 -11.39
CA ASP A 66 -2.25 -14.78 -10.52
C ASP A 66 -2.27 -16.32 -10.56
N THR A 67 -1.77 -16.89 -11.66
CA THR A 67 -1.81 -18.32 -11.94
C THR A 67 -0.47 -18.85 -12.46
N LEU A 68 -0.29 -20.18 -12.42
CA LEU A 68 0.87 -20.83 -13.04
C LEU A 68 0.93 -20.59 -14.56
N GLN A 69 -0.23 -20.42 -15.19
CA GLN A 69 -0.32 -20.09 -16.61
C GLN A 69 0.31 -18.74 -16.92
N ASP A 70 0.19 -17.75 -16.03
CA ASP A 70 0.78 -16.42 -16.23
C ASP A 70 2.31 -16.47 -16.22
N ILE A 71 2.90 -17.28 -15.32
CA ILE A 71 4.35 -17.54 -15.30
C ILE A 71 4.82 -18.11 -16.65
N SER A 72 4.07 -19.08 -17.18
CA SER A 72 4.41 -19.70 -18.47
C SER A 72 4.35 -18.74 -19.66
N ARG A 73 3.51 -17.70 -19.58
CA ARG A 73 3.40 -16.66 -20.61
C ARG A 73 4.60 -15.72 -20.55
N VAL A 74 4.99 -15.28 -19.36
CA VAL A 74 6.15 -14.39 -19.17
C VAL A 74 7.46 -15.04 -19.62
N ASN A 75 7.65 -16.34 -19.32
CA ASN A 75 8.86 -17.06 -19.70
C ASN A 75 9.00 -17.31 -21.23
N ARG A 76 8.00 -16.95 -22.05
CA ARG A 76 8.03 -17.11 -23.52
C ARG A 76 8.31 -15.81 -24.27
N THR A 77 8.38 -14.69 -23.56
CA THR A 77 8.72 -13.34 -24.05
C THR A 77 10.17 -13.00 -23.72
#